data_AF-A0A848Q0B9-F1
#
_entry.id   AF-A0A848Q0B9-F1
#
_cell.length_a   1.000
_cell.length_b   1.000
_cell.length_c   1.000
_cell.angle_alpha   90.00
_cell.angle_beta   90.00
_cell.angle_gamma   90.00
#
_symmetry.space_group_name_H-M   'P 1'
#
loop_
_entity.id
_entity.type
_entity.pdbx_description
1 polymer ?
#
loop_
_entity_poly.entity_id
_entity_poly.type
_entity_poly.pdbx_seq_one_letter_code
_entity_poly.pdbx_strand_id
1 'polypeptide(L)' 'DEEGMIELFFEPIFDNYTENKFVVVDTHCDQVYGYFRGTIMTNDGQKSFSRVLGFIEHAVNRW' A
#
# COMPACT_ATOMS: atom_id res chain seq x y z
N ASP A 1 -18.95 7.31 17.67
CA ASP A 1 -18.61 6.98 16.28
C ASP A 1 -17.30 7.59 15.77
N GLU A 2 -16.40 8.11 16.63
CA GLU A 2 -15.06 8.54 16.22
C GLU A 2 -13.98 7.49 16.57
N GLU A 3 -14.25 6.22 16.31
CA GLU A 3 -13.24 5.17 16.48
C GLU A 3 -12.25 5.21 15.32
N GLY A 4 -11.03 5.71 15.58
CA GLY A 4 -9.84 5.43 14.79
C GLY A 4 -9.76 6.08 13.40
N MET A 5 -9.71 7.41 13.35
CA MET A 5 -9.38 8.13 12.11
C MET A 5 -7.90 7.93 11.75
N ILE A 6 -7.64 7.40 10.55
CA ILE A 6 -6.29 7.30 9.96
C ILE A 6 -6.29 8.06 8.65
N GLU A 7 -5.40 9.05 8.55
CA GLU A 7 -5.07 9.72 7.29
C GLU A 7 -3.72 9.21 6.78
N LEU A 8 -3.69 8.72 5.55
CA LEU A 8 -2.53 8.10 4.92
C LEU A 8 -2.27 8.73 3.56
N PHE A 9 -1.02 9.14 3.35
CA PHE A 9 -0.48 9.59 2.07
C PHE A 9 0.62 8.63 1.63
N PHE A 10 0.61 8.27 0.35
CA PHE A 10 1.61 7.38 -0.25
C PHE A 10 2.44 8.16 -1.29
N GLU A 11 3.76 8.11 -1.13
CA GLU A 11 4.73 8.72 -2.04
C GLU A 11 5.46 7.59 -2.78
N PRO A 12 5.14 7.32 -4.07
CA PRO A 12 5.78 6.27 -4.83
C PRO A 12 7.25 6.61 -5.09
N ILE A 13 8.15 5.66 -4.86
CA ILE A 13 9.61 5.79 -5.07
C ILE A 13 10.05 4.93 -6.26
N PHE A 14 9.38 3.78 -6.46
CA PHE A 14 9.77 2.80 -7.47
C PHE A 14 8.53 2.07 -7.99
N ASP A 15 8.29 2.17 -9.29
CA ASP A 15 7.24 1.45 -10.02
C ASP A 15 7.90 0.27 -10.72
N ASN A 16 7.62 -0.96 -10.28
CA ASN A 16 8.22 -2.17 -10.83
C ASN A 16 7.13 -3.04 -11.45
N TYR A 17 6.76 -2.74 -12.69
CA TYR A 17 5.85 -3.53 -13.49
C TYR A 17 6.47 -4.90 -13.81
N THR A 18 5.88 -5.99 -13.31
CA THR A 18 6.32 -7.37 -13.60
C THR A 18 5.16 -8.20 -14.13
N GLU A 19 5.13 -8.45 -15.44
CA GLU A 19 4.19 -9.37 -16.08
C GLU A 19 4.82 -10.77 -16.20
N ASN A 20 4.33 -11.76 -15.45
CA ASN A 20 4.71 -13.17 -15.60
C ASN A 20 3.55 -13.98 -16.19
N LYS A 21 3.52 -14.14 -17.51
CA LYS A 21 2.58 -15.06 -18.19
C LYS A 21 3.13 -16.48 -18.18
N PHE A 22 2.73 -17.30 -17.20
CA PHE A 22 2.92 -18.75 -17.25
C PHE A 22 1.58 -19.45 -17.55
N VAL A 23 1.66 -20.42 -18.46
CA VAL A 23 0.59 -21.01 -19.29
C VAL A 23 -0.64 -21.62 -18.54
N VAL A 24 -0.71 -21.59 -17.21
CA VAL A 24 -1.84 -22.14 -16.42
C VAL A 24 -2.30 -21.23 -15.26
N VAL A 25 -1.60 -20.12 -14.96
CA VAL A 25 -1.99 -19.19 -13.87
C VAL A 25 -1.72 -17.76 -14.36
N ASP A 26 -2.80 -17.00 -14.61
CA ASP A 26 -2.72 -15.59 -14.95
C ASP A 26 -2.70 -14.77 -13.64
N THR A 27 -1.50 -14.56 -13.11
CA THR A 27 -1.25 -13.65 -11.98
C THR A 27 -0.79 -12.32 -12.53
N HIS A 28 -1.68 -11.33 -12.54
CA HIS A 28 -1.33 -9.94 -12.84
C HIS A 28 -1.07 -9.22 -11.52
N CYS A 29 0.19 -8.84 -11.28
CA CYS A 29 0.63 -8.16 -10.07
C CYS A 29 1.30 -6.83 -10.44
N ASP A 30 0.57 -5.72 -10.27
CA ASP A 30 1.15 -4.38 -10.32
C ASP A 30 1.52 -3.95 -8.91
N GLN A 31 2.83 -3.82 -8.63
CA GLN A 31 3.35 -3.44 -7.32
C GLN A 31 4.06 -2.09 -7.42
N VAL A 32 3.56 -1.09 -6.70
CA VAL A 32 4.21 0.22 -6.55
C VAL A 32 4.77 0.32 -5.15
N TYR A 33 6.09 0.51 -5.05
CA TYR A 33 6.79 0.69 -3.78
C TYR A 33 6.95 2.17 -3.46
N GLY A 34 6.82 2.52 -2.19
CA GLY A 34 6.82 3.91 -1.77
C GLY A 34 6.90 4.09 -0.26
N TYR A 35 6.87 5.35 0.15
CA TYR A 35 6.79 5.73 1.55
C TYR A 35 5.36 6.14 1.92
N PHE A 36 4.87 5.58 3.01
CA PHE A 36 3.70 6.08 3.69
C PHE A 36 4.08 7.16 4.70
N ARG A 37 3.22 8.18 4.77
CA ARG A 37 3.19 9.16 5.86
C ARG A 37 1.75 9.46 6.21
N GLY A 38 1.50 9.89 7.44
CA GLY A 38 0.12 10.06 7.88
C GLY A 38 -0.03 10.40 9.35
N THR A 39 -1.29 10.43 9.76
CA THR A 39 -1.74 10.73 11.12
C THR A 39 -2.77 9.70 11.54
N ILE A 40 -2.63 9.18 12.76
CA ILE A 40 -3.55 8.23 13.38
C ILE A 40 -4.08 8.81 14.69
N MET A 41 -5.41 8.81 14.86
CA MET A 41 -6.05 9.10 16.13
C MET A 41 -6.05 7.83 16.99
N THR A 42 -5.37 7.91 18.13
CA THR A 42 -5.35 6.86 19.15
C THR A 42 -6.05 7.36 20.42
N ASN A 43 -6.33 6.45 21.36
CA ASN A 43 -6.85 6.83 22.68
C ASN A 43 -5.88 7.76 23.45
N ASP A 44 -4.60 7.77 23.08
CA ASP A 44 -3.56 8.65 23.64
C ASP A 44 -3.45 10.00 22.90
N GLY A 45 -4.28 10.25 21.89
CA GLY A 45 -4.23 11.42 21.02
C GLY A 45 -3.74 11.12 19.59
N GLN A 46 -3.51 12.18 18.81
CA GLN A 46 -3.04 12.10 17.43
C GLN A 46 -1.54 11.79 17.37
N LYS A 47 -1.16 10.74 16.64
CA LYS A 47 0.24 10.38 16.37
C LYS A 47 0.51 10.54 14.88
N SER A 48 1.63 11.18 14.52
CA SER A 48 2.07 11.31 13.14
C SER A 48 3.23 10.34 12.85
N PHE A 49 3.28 9.82 11.62
CA PHE A 49 4.36 8.98 11.15
C PHE A 49 4.78 9.43 9.74
N SER A 50 6.04 9.19 9.41
CA SER A 50 6.59 9.54 8.09
C SER A 50 7.64 8.53 7.68
N ARG A 51 7.82 8.38 6.36
CA ARG A 51 8.84 7.50 5.75
C ARG A 51 8.71 6.03 6.15
N VAL A 52 7.48 5.55 6.29
CA VAL A 52 7.22 4.11 6.49
C VAL A 52 7.29 3.45 5.12
N LEU A 53 8.31 2.63 4.88
CA LEU A 53 8.44 1.90 3.62
C LEU A 53 7.29 0.89 3.48
N GLY A 54 6.65 0.89 2.32
CA GLY A 54 5.59 -0.07 2.01
C GLY A 54 5.35 -0.18 0.51
N PHE A 55 4.30 -0.90 0.14
CA PHE A 55 3.90 -1.07 -1.24
C PHE A 55 2.38 -1.09 -1.35
N ILE A 56 1.87 -0.70 -2.51
CA ILE A 56 0.49 -0.89 -2.91
C ILE A 56 0.52 -1.94 -4.02
N GLU A 57 -0.25 -3.01 -3.84
CA GLU A 57 -0.34 -4.11 -4.79
C GLU A 57 -1.74 -4.18 -5.37
N HIS A 58 -1.84 -4.22 -6.70
CA HIS A 58 -3.02 -4.65 -7.41
C HIS A 58 -2.76 -6.06 -7.95
N ALA A 59 -3.29 -7.06 -7.25
CA ALA A 59 -3.21 -8.46 -7.63
C ALA A 59 -4.55 -8.95 -8.18
N VAL A 60 -4.60 -9.34 -9.45
CA VAL A 60 -5.73 -10.03 -10.06
C VAL A 60 -5.34 -11.49 -10.25
N ASN A 61 -5.93 -12.37 -9.45
CA ASN A 61 -5.77 -13.81 -9.59
C ASN A 61 -7.05 -14.37 -10.23
N ARG A 62 -6.94 -14.88 -11.45
CA ARG A 62 -8.02 -15.67 -12.08
C ARG A 62 -7.70 -17.15 -11.84
N TRP A 63 -8.54 -17.78 -11.03
CA TRP A 63 -8.48 -19.20 -10.68
C TRP A 63 -9.37 -19.98 -11.64
#